data_AF-A0A850EKZ6-F1
#
_entry.id   AF-A0A850EKZ6-F1
#
_cell.length_a   1.000
_cell.length_b   1.000
_cell.length_c   1.000
_cell.angle_alpha   90.00
_cell.angle_beta   90.00
_cell.angle_gamma   90.00
#
_symmetry.space_group_name_H-M   'P 1'
#
loop_
_entity.id
_entity.type
_entity.pdbx_description
1 polymer ?
#
loop_
_entity_poly.entity_id
_entity_poly.type
_entity_poly.pdbx_seq_one_letter_code
_entity_poly.pdbx_strand_id
1 'polypeptide(L)'
;MADQIEYVLVCAPTKAGQHFIKILKFRGIQVAGLTNNQEEKTRLEELGVENTVLVDTRHQKTWFRPSFPVGKVYLFESSFTLCCRYIQMCRAWTTQPIFVITSSLNPRLVYKRLGASYVIYSHSGDAVFLADKSSRDQG
;
A
#
# COMPACT_ATOMS: atom_id res chain seq x y z
N MET A 1 26.74 -5.15 -3.89
CA MET A 1 25.43 -5.79 -3.68
C MET A 1 24.49 -5.17 -4.70
N ALA A 2 23.84 -5.97 -5.54
CA ALA A 2 22.95 -5.42 -6.57
C ALA A 2 21.84 -4.63 -5.88
N ASP A 3 21.71 -3.36 -6.23
CA ASP A 3 20.68 -2.46 -5.74
C ASP A 3 19.34 -3.00 -6.26
N GLN A 4 18.66 -3.82 -5.47
CA GLN A 4 17.37 -4.37 -5.88
C GLN A 4 16.36 -3.21 -5.83
N ILE A 5 15.78 -2.88 -6.98
CA ILE A 5 14.82 -1.78 -7.07
C ILE A 5 13.61 -2.09 -6.19
N GLU A 6 13.43 -1.32 -5.11
CA GLU A 6 12.29 -1.46 -4.20
C GLU A 6 10.99 -1.03 -4.89
N TYR A 7 9.93 -1.83 -4.73
CA TYR A 7 8.60 -1.50 -5.22
C TYR A 7 7.79 -0.81 -4.13
N VAL A 8 7.19 0.34 -4.46
CA VAL A 8 6.17 0.96 -3.60
C VAL A 8 4.91 0.12 -3.66
N LEU A 9 4.52 -0.47 -2.54
CA LEU A 9 3.33 -1.32 -2.47
C LEU A 9 2.10 -0.48 -2.16
N VAL A 10 1.06 -0.58 -2.98
CA VAL A 10 -0.16 0.20 -2.83
C VAL A 10 -1.40 -0.70 -2.82
N CYS A 11 -2.21 -0.60 -1.76
CA CYS A 11 -3.57 -1.11 -1.74
C CYS A 11 -4.52 0.05 -2.06
N ALA A 12 -5.15 0.03 -3.23
CA ALA A 12 -5.90 1.15 -3.79
C ALA A 12 -7.37 0.81 -4.16
N PRO A 13 -8.19 0.34 -3.21
CA PRO A 13 -9.61 0.05 -3.49
C PRO A 13 -10.42 1.33 -3.79
N THR A 14 -9.90 2.51 -3.45
CA THR A 14 -10.57 3.80 -3.64
C THR A 14 -10.10 4.53 -4.91
N LYS A 15 -10.93 5.44 -5.43
CA LYS A 15 -10.55 6.33 -6.56
C LYS A 15 -9.29 7.14 -6.26
N ALA A 16 -9.13 7.58 -5.01
CA ALA A 16 -7.96 8.35 -4.61
C ALA A 16 -6.68 7.50 -4.59
N GLY A 17 -6.77 6.23 -4.15
CA GLY A 17 -5.65 5.29 -4.25
C GLY A 17 -5.24 5.03 -5.70
N GLN A 18 -6.21 4.93 -6.62
CA GLN A 18 -5.92 4.73 -8.04
C GLN A 18 -5.28 5.96 -8.67
N HIS A 19 -5.73 7.16 -8.30
CA HIS A 19 -5.10 8.40 -8.72
C HIS A 19 -3.66 8.48 -8.19
N PHE A 20 -3.44 8.08 -6.93
CA PHE A 20 -2.12 8.02 -6.34
C PHE A 20 -1.17 7.08 -7.11
N ILE A 21 -1.63 5.90 -7.53
CA ILE A 21 -0.85 5.01 -8.40
C ILE A 21 -0.44 5.71 -9.69
N LYS A 22 -1.39 6.40 -10.37
CA LYS A 22 -1.08 7.13 -11.60
C LYS A 22 0.00 8.19 -11.40
N ILE A 23 -0.04 8.92 -10.28
CA ILE A 23 0.96 9.93 -9.93
C ILE A 23 2.33 9.29 -9.70
N LEU A 24 2.40 8.19 -8.94
CA LEU A 24 3.67 7.49 -8.69
C LEU A 24 4.29 7.00 -10.00
N LYS A 25 3.48 6.40 -10.87
CA LYS A 25 3.93 5.93 -12.19
C LYS A 25 4.38 7.07 -13.10
N PHE A 26 3.65 8.19 -13.12
CA PHE A 26 4.05 9.38 -13.87
C PHE A 26 5.42 9.92 -13.42
N ARG A 27 5.76 9.75 -12.13
CA ARG A 27 7.06 10.11 -11.55
C ARG A 27 8.15 9.05 -11.77
N GLY A 28 7.88 7.97 -12.51
CA GLY A 28 8.83 6.89 -12.76
C GLY A 28 9.09 5.97 -11.56
N ILE A 29 8.23 5.98 -10.55
CA ILE A 29 8.37 5.14 -9.35
C ILE A 29 7.81 3.75 -9.67
N GLN A 30 8.56 2.70 -9.30
CA GLN A 30 8.12 1.32 -9.41
C GLN A 30 7.01 1.04 -8.40
N VAL A 31 5.85 0.63 -8.89
CA VAL A 31 4.66 0.37 -8.07
C VAL A 31 4.23 -1.07 -8.17
N ALA A 32 3.93 -1.68 -7.02
CA ALA A 32 3.25 -2.94 -6.92
C ALA A 32 1.88 -2.77 -6.27
N GLY A 33 0.91 -3.57 -6.70
CA GLY A 33 -0.47 -3.56 -6.20
C GLY A 33 -0.68 -4.60 -5.09
N LEU A 34 -1.56 -4.31 -4.15
CA LEU A 34 -2.02 -5.26 -3.13
C LEU A 34 -3.55 -5.31 -3.13
N THR A 35 -4.10 -6.52 -3.28
CA THR A 35 -5.54 -6.75 -3.22
C THR A 35 -5.86 -8.16 -2.71
N ASN A 36 -7.12 -8.41 -2.32
CA ASN A 36 -7.62 -9.72 -1.92
C ASN A 36 -8.63 -10.32 -2.91
N ASN A 37 -8.92 -9.65 -4.03
CA ASN A 37 -9.88 -10.13 -5.00
C ASN A 37 -9.41 -9.89 -6.44
N GLN A 38 -9.95 -10.69 -7.35
CA GLN A 38 -9.49 -10.72 -8.74
C GLN A 38 -9.94 -9.47 -9.52
N GLU A 39 -11.09 -8.89 -9.19
CA GLU A 39 -11.61 -7.69 -9.87
C GLU A 39 -10.71 -6.48 -9.62
N GLU A 40 -10.33 -6.23 -8.37
CA GLU A 40 -9.37 -5.18 -8.03
C GLU A 40 -7.99 -5.43 -8.64
N LYS A 41 -7.57 -6.70 -8.77
CA LYS A 41 -6.31 -7.03 -9.45
C LYS A 41 -6.35 -6.58 -10.92
N THR A 42 -7.40 -6.94 -11.65
CA THR A 42 -7.58 -6.51 -13.04
C THR A 42 -7.59 -4.98 -13.14
N ARG A 43 -8.25 -4.30 -12.21
CA ARG A 43 -8.25 -2.84 -12.16
C ARG A 43 -6.86 -2.22 -11.91
N LEU A 44 -6.02 -2.87 -11.10
CA LEU A 44 -4.64 -2.43 -10.89
C LEU A 44 -3.79 -2.63 -12.15
N GLU A 45 -3.98 -3.75 -12.85
CA GLU A 45 -3.34 -4.05 -14.14
C GLU A 45 -3.74 -3.03 -15.22
N GLU A 46 -5.00 -2.58 -15.26
CA GLU A 46 -5.47 -1.51 -16.15
C GLU A 46 -4.84 -0.14 -15.84
N LEU A 47 -4.40 0.09 -14.60
CA LEU A 47 -3.59 1.26 -14.23
C LEU A 47 -2.10 1.07 -14.60
N GLY A 48 -1.78 -0.06 -15.22
CA GLY A 48 -0.46 -0.53 -15.63
C GLY A 48 0.43 -0.91 -14.46
N VAL A 49 -0.14 -1.37 -13.35
CA VAL A 49 0.64 -1.99 -12.27
C VAL A 49 1.04 -3.38 -12.73
N GLU A 50 2.33 -3.58 -12.98
CA GLU A 50 2.85 -4.85 -13.53
C GLU A 50 2.91 -5.96 -12.49
N ASN A 51 3.21 -5.61 -11.23
CA ASN A 51 3.32 -6.55 -10.13
C ASN A 51 2.13 -6.39 -9.18
N THR A 52 1.23 -7.37 -9.12
CA THR A 52 0.11 -7.36 -8.17
C THR A 52 0.13 -8.57 -7.25
N VAL A 53 0.16 -8.32 -5.94
CA VAL A 53 0.06 -9.34 -4.90
C VAL A 53 -1.43 -9.56 -4.59
N LEU A 54 -1.95 -10.70 -5.03
CA LEU A 54 -3.28 -11.17 -4.66
C LEU A 54 -3.15 -12.06 -3.42
N VAL A 55 -3.73 -11.63 -2.31
CA VAL A 55 -3.63 -12.36 -1.03
C VAL A 55 -4.98 -12.89 -0.56
N ASP A 56 -5.00 -14.13 -0.08
CA ASP A 56 -6.12 -14.61 0.71
C ASP A 56 -6.00 -14.10 2.16
N THR A 57 -6.81 -13.09 2.48
CA THR A 57 -6.78 -12.48 3.82
C THR A 57 -7.51 -13.28 4.89
N ARG A 58 -8.16 -14.40 4.54
CA ARG A 58 -8.95 -15.21 5.49
C ARG A 58 -8.08 -16.13 6.34
N HIS A 59 -6.89 -16.48 5.85
CA HIS A 59 -6.00 -17.44 6.51
C HIS A 59 -4.61 -16.85 6.71
N GLN A 60 -4.27 -16.45 7.95
CA GLN A 60 -2.95 -15.84 8.24
C GLN A 60 -1.75 -16.72 7.87
N LYS A 61 -1.94 -18.05 7.85
CA LYS A 61 -0.88 -19.00 7.50
C LYS A 61 -0.54 -19.04 6.00
N THR A 62 -1.34 -18.41 5.15
CA THR A 62 -1.09 -18.36 3.69
C THR A 62 -0.39 -17.07 3.26
N TRP A 63 -0.01 -16.21 4.21
CA TRP A 63 0.66 -14.95 3.93
C TRP A 63 2.09 -15.21 3.45
N PHE A 64 2.26 -15.26 2.13
CA PHE A 64 3.56 -15.39 1.49
C PHE A 64 4.24 -14.02 1.35
N ARG A 65 5.57 -14.00 1.35
CA ARG A 65 6.35 -12.80 1.04
C ARG A 65 6.42 -12.63 -0.49
N PRO A 66 6.20 -11.43 -1.05
CA PRO A 66 6.38 -11.18 -2.47
C PRO A 66 7.81 -11.52 -2.94
N SER A 67 7.96 -11.92 -4.20
CA SER A 67 9.26 -12.24 -4.81
C SER A 67 10.15 -11.02 -5.10
N PHE A 68 9.61 -9.81 -4.89
CA PHE A 68 10.30 -8.54 -5.09
C PHE A 68 10.47 -7.80 -3.74
N PRO A 69 11.49 -6.94 -3.61
CA PRO A 69 11.67 -6.12 -2.42
C PRO A 69 10.54 -5.10 -2.27
N VAL A 70 9.86 -5.14 -1.13
CA VAL A 70 8.77 -4.23 -0.79
C VAL A 70 9.35 -2.99 -0.09
N GLY A 71 9.19 -1.83 -0.71
CA GLY A 71 9.59 -0.53 -0.18
C GLY A 71 8.50 0.09 0.71
N LYS A 72 8.30 1.41 0.58
CA LYS A 72 7.21 2.15 1.25
C LYS A 72 5.85 1.54 0.89
N VAL A 73 4.94 1.49 1.87
CA VAL A 73 3.60 0.89 1.69
C VAL A 73 2.51 1.93 1.91
N TYR A 74 1.53 1.98 1.01
CA TYR A 74 0.36 2.86 1.11
C TYR A 74 -0.93 2.03 1.09
N LEU A 75 -1.66 2.06 2.20
CA LEU A 75 -2.91 1.34 2.37
C LEU A 75 -4.06 2.34 2.41
N PHE A 76 -4.85 2.39 1.33
CA PHE A 76 -6.11 3.15 1.32
C PHE A 76 -7.20 2.28 1.93
N GLU A 77 -7.73 2.70 3.09
CA GLU A 77 -8.73 1.96 3.83
C GLU A 77 -10.04 1.82 3.03
N SER A 78 -10.47 0.58 2.80
CA SER A 78 -11.84 0.25 2.41
C SER A 78 -12.63 -0.39 3.56
N SER A 79 -11.95 -1.12 4.44
CA SER A 79 -12.53 -1.65 5.67
C SER A 79 -11.49 -1.76 6.77
N PHE A 80 -11.93 -1.53 8.01
CA PHE A 80 -11.08 -1.60 9.19
C PHE A 80 -10.37 -2.95 9.33
N THR A 81 -11.14 -4.04 9.28
CA THR A 81 -10.61 -5.40 9.50
C THR A 81 -9.64 -5.82 8.39
N LEU A 82 -9.92 -5.46 7.14
CA LEU A 82 -9.03 -5.76 6.03
C LEU A 82 -7.73 -4.97 6.13
N CYS A 83 -7.81 -3.69 6.47
CA CYS A 83 -6.65 -2.83 6.66
C CYS A 83 -5.75 -3.34 7.80
N CYS A 84 -6.32 -3.75 8.93
CA CYS A 84 -5.58 -4.37 10.03
C CYS A 84 -4.74 -5.57 9.56
N ARG A 85 -5.33 -6.46 8.75
CA ARG A 85 -4.61 -7.63 8.20
C ARG A 85 -3.51 -7.21 7.24
N TYR A 86 -3.75 -6.23 6.37
CA TYR A 86 -2.73 -5.70 5.47
C TYR A 86 -1.56 -5.07 6.20
N ILE A 87 -1.79 -4.33 7.27
CA ILE A 87 -0.71 -3.74 8.08
C ILE A 87 0.18 -4.85 8.65
N GLN A 88 -0.42 -5.89 9.24
CA GLN A 88 0.34 -7.02 9.81
C GLN A 88 1.15 -7.77 8.73
N MET A 89 0.54 -8.06 7.59
CA MET A 89 1.22 -8.69 6.45
C MET A 89 2.40 -7.85 5.96
N CYS A 90 2.15 -6.59 5.63
CA CYS A 90 3.15 -5.71 5.04
C CYS A 90 4.31 -5.46 6.01
N ARG A 91 4.05 -5.43 7.32
CA ARG A 91 5.10 -5.28 8.33
C ARG A 91 6.05 -6.46 8.38
N ALA A 92 5.60 -7.67 8.04
CA ALA A 92 6.47 -8.83 7.89
C ALA A 92 7.29 -8.81 6.59
N TRP A 93 6.87 -8.02 5.59
CA TRP A 93 7.53 -7.96 4.27
C TRP A 93 8.56 -6.84 4.16
N THR A 94 8.41 -5.77 4.94
CA THR A 94 9.29 -4.61 4.89
C THR A 94 9.46 -3.91 6.25
N THR A 95 10.64 -3.33 6.45
CA THR A 95 10.93 -2.39 7.55
C THR A 95 10.59 -0.95 7.19
N GLN A 96 10.30 -0.66 5.91
CA GLN A 96 9.98 0.68 5.43
C GLN A 96 8.65 1.21 6.01
N PRO A 97 8.41 2.53 5.95
CA PRO A 97 7.18 3.11 6.48
C PRO A 97 5.91 2.55 5.84
N ILE A 98 4.92 2.22 6.68
CA ILE A 98 3.55 1.89 6.25
C ILE A 98 2.65 3.11 6.53
N PHE A 99 2.05 3.65 5.48
CA PHE A 99 1.07 4.72 5.51
C PHE A 99 -0.33 4.14 5.38
N VAL A 100 -1.21 4.49 6.31
CA VAL A 100 -2.64 4.18 6.22
C VAL A 100 -3.39 5.47 5.92
N ILE A 101 -4.13 5.51 4.83
CA ILE A 101 -4.98 6.61 4.42
C ILE A 101 -6.42 6.19 4.73
N THR A 102 -7.08 6.91 5.63
CA THR A 102 -8.41 6.56 6.14
C THR A 102 -9.31 7.78 6.21
N SER A 103 -10.61 7.59 5.98
CA SER A 103 -11.66 8.58 6.26
C SER A 103 -12.32 8.36 7.63
N SER A 104 -11.85 7.38 8.39
CA SER A 104 -12.34 7.03 9.73
C SER A 104 -11.49 7.71 10.80
N LEU A 105 -12.12 8.37 11.79
CA LEU A 105 -11.42 9.08 12.87
C LEU A 105 -10.83 8.14 13.94
N ASN A 106 -11.49 7.00 14.17
CA ASN A 106 -11.25 6.15 15.33
C ASN A 106 -10.09 5.12 15.26
N PRO A 107 -9.63 4.62 14.09
CA PRO A 107 -8.75 3.45 14.07
C PRO A 107 -7.25 3.76 14.26
N ARG A 108 -6.87 5.02 14.48
CA ARG A 108 -5.46 5.47 14.51
C ARG A 108 -4.59 4.68 15.48
N LEU A 109 -5.01 4.51 16.73
CA LEU A 109 -4.21 3.81 17.75
C LEU A 109 -4.04 2.33 17.42
N VAL A 110 -5.08 1.70 16.88
CA VAL A 110 -5.04 0.27 16.50
C VAL A 110 -4.05 0.07 15.36
N TYR A 111 -4.16 0.84 14.28
CA TYR A 111 -3.26 0.71 13.14
C TYR A 111 -1.80 0.95 13.50
N LYS A 112 -1.51 1.94 14.37
CA LYS A 112 -0.16 2.17 14.89
C LYS A 112 0.38 0.96 15.65
N ARG A 113 -0.43 0.36 16.54
CA ARG A 113 -0.04 -0.85 17.30
C ARG A 113 0.22 -2.06 16.39
N LEU A 114 -0.47 -2.15 15.26
CA LEU A 114 -0.27 -3.22 14.29
C LEU A 114 0.97 -3.03 13.40
N GLY A 115 1.61 -1.86 13.44
CA GLY A 115 2.84 -1.58 12.70
C GLY A 115 2.73 -0.49 11.64
N ALA A 116 1.62 0.25 11.57
CA ALA A 116 1.55 1.43 10.71
C ALA A 116 2.50 2.51 11.22
N SER A 117 3.31 3.07 10.32
CA SER A 117 4.23 4.17 10.64
C SER A 117 3.51 5.51 10.62
N TYR A 118 2.49 5.67 9.77
CA TYR A 118 1.66 6.87 9.67
C TYR A 118 0.20 6.48 9.45
N VAL A 119 -0.71 7.22 10.08
CA VAL A 119 -2.16 7.11 9.84
C VAL A 119 -2.65 8.51 9.52
N ILE A 120 -3.25 8.66 8.36
CA ILE A 120 -3.58 9.93 7.74
C ILE A 120 -5.08 9.96 7.54
N TYR A 121 -5.69 10.94 8.17
CA TYR A 121 -7.10 11.22 7.94
C TYR A 121 -7.26 12.04 6.65
N SER A 122 -8.05 11.56 5.71
CA SER A 122 -8.40 12.29 4.49
C SER A 122 -9.87 12.09 4.15
N HIS A 123 -10.65 13.16 4.25
CA HIS A 123 -12.10 13.13 3.97
C HIS A 123 -12.40 13.00 2.47
N SER A 124 -11.51 13.51 1.60
CA SER A 124 -11.60 13.37 0.13
C SER A 124 -10.83 12.15 -0.40
N GLY A 125 -10.04 11.50 0.45
CA GLY A 125 -9.05 10.50 0.06
C GLY A 125 -7.80 11.08 -0.61
N ASP A 126 -7.74 12.40 -0.83
CA ASP A 126 -6.63 13.06 -1.51
C ASP A 126 -5.32 12.82 -0.75
N ALA A 127 -4.34 12.28 -1.48
CA ALA A 127 -3.08 11.77 -0.98
C ALA A 127 -1.91 12.25 -1.84
N VAL A 128 -2.11 13.25 -2.72
CA VAL A 128 -1.09 13.76 -3.64
C VAL A 128 0.20 14.15 -2.89
N PHE A 129 0.08 14.76 -1.71
CA PHE A 129 1.20 15.16 -0.86
C PHE A 129 2.06 13.97 -0.37
N LEU A 130 1.55 12.74 -0.41
CA LEU A 130 2.32 11.55 -0.04
C LEU A 130 3.30 11.11 -1.12
N ALA A 131 3.06 11.50 -2.37
CA ALA A 131 3.96 11.21 -3.47
C ALA A 131 5.27 12.00 -3.35
N ASP A 132 5.28 13.13 -2.64
CA ASP A 132 6.50 13.90 -2.36
C ASP A 132 7.38 13.27 -1.28
N LYS A 133 6.79 12.39 -0.45
CA LYS A 133 7.51 11.61 0.56
C LYS A 133 8.06 10.30 0.01
N SER A 134 7.55 9.81 -1.12
CA SER A 134 8.14 8.65 -1.80
C SER A 134 9.35 9.02 -2.65
N SER A 135 9.50 10.27 -3.09
CA SER A 135 10.64 10.75 -3.88
C SER A 135 11.85 11.22 -3.07
N ARG A 136 11.69 11.53 -1.78
CA ARG A 136 12.78 11.98 -0.88
C ARG A 136 13.34 10.80 -0.08
N ASP A 137 14.28 10.05 -0.67
CA ASP A 137 15.32 9.24 0.02
C ASP A 137 16.56 9.06 -0.88
N GLN A 138 16.85 10.07 -1.71
CA GLN A 138 18.18 10.24 -2.31
C GLN A 138 18.82 11.46 -1.66
N GLY A 139 19.53 11.23 -0.57
CA GLY A 139 20.29 12.21 0.19
C GLY A 139 21.21 11.50 1.16
#